data_AF-A0A8T4YZR3-F1
#
_entry.id   AF-A0A8T4YZR3-F1
#
_cell.length_a   1.000
_cell.length_b   1.000
_cell.length_c   1.000
_cell.angle_alpha   90.00
_cell.angle_beta   90.00
_cell.angle_gamma   90.00
#
_symmetry.space_group_name_H-M   'P 1'
#
loop_
_entity.id
_entity.type
_entity.pdbx_description
1 polymer ?
#
loop_
_entity_poly.entity_id
_entity_poly.type
_entity_poly.pdbx_seq_one_letter_code
_entity_poly.pdbx_strand_id
1 'polypeptide(L)'
;MKKSPKSQSQIIIGPPKLTRFEKARVVGARALQISMGAPVLIDLDQTKRTPIDIALAELEAGVLPISIMRRLPDGTSQIIPLKLIADKEKWRS
;
A
#
# COMPACT_ATOMS: atom_id res chain seq x y z
N MET A 1 13.17 -1.18 -32.08
CA MET A 1 12.01 -1.21 -31.16
C MET A 1 12.02 -2.51 -30.36
N LYS A 2 12.32 -2.48 -29.04
CA LYS A 2 12.12 -3.64 -28.16
C LYS A 2 10.68 -3.61 -27.67
N LYS A 3 9.88 -4.61 -28.03
CA LYS A 3 8.49 -4.78 -27.55
C LYS A 3 8.52 -4.97 -26.03
N SER A 4 8.02 -3.98 -25.30
CA SER A 4 7.76 -4.07 -23.86
C SER A 4 6.72 -5.16 -23.59
N PRO A 5 6.93 -6.10 -22.64
CA PRO A 5 5.94 -7.12 -22.34
C PRO A 5 4.75 -6.47 -21.61
N LYS A 6 3.68 -6.20 -22.36
CA LYS A 6 2.36 -5.88 -21.82
C LYS A 6 1.69 -7.20 -21.36
N SER A 7 1.78 -7.58 -20.08
CA SER A 7 0.82 -8.52 -19.42
C SER A 7 1.08 -8.78 -17.91
N GLN A 8 0.96 -7.78 -17.04
CA GLN A 8 0.97 -8.00 -15.57
C GLN A 8 -0.13 -7.21 -14.83
N SER A 9 -1.25 -6.91 -15.49
CA SER A 9 -2.28 -6.00 -14.97
C SER A 9 -3.55 -6.69 -14.43
N GLN A 10 -3.61 -8.02 -14.42
CA GLN A 10 -4.80 -8.73 -13.92
C GLN A 10 -4.59 -9.18 -12.46
N ILE A 11 -5.40 -8.62 -11.57
CA ILE A 11 -5.57 -9.11 -10.21
C ILE A 11 -6.42 -10.38 -10.31
N ILE A 12 -5.80 -11.53 -10.04
CA ILE A 12 -6.41 -12.86 -10.18
C ILE A 12 -6.95 -13.30 -8.81
N ILE A 13 -6.20 -13.00 -7.73
CA ILE A 13 -6.53 -13.43 -6.38
C ILE A 13 -7.11 -12.28 -5.56
N GLY A 14 -8.35 -12.46 -5.11
CA GLY A 14 -9.05 -11.52 -4.25
C GLY A 14 -9.60 -10.29 -4.99
N PRO A 15 -10.20 -9.34 -4.25
CA PRO A 15 -10.87 -8.19 -4.85
C PRO A 15 -9.84 -7.18 -5.41
N PRO A 16 -10.18 -6.39 -6.44
CA PRO A 16 -9.28 -5.40 -7.04
C PRO A 16 -9.08 -4.14 -6.17
N LYS A 17 -9.34 -4.23 -4.87
CA LYS A 17 -9.21 -3.15 -3.90
C LYS A 17 -8.44 -3.62 -2.67
N LEU A 18 -7.82 -2.67 -1.98
CA LEU A 18 -7.20 -2.87 -0.69
C LEU A 18 -8.27 -3.19 0.36
N THR A 19 -8.16 -4.35 1.01
CA THR A 19 -9.08 -4.73 2.09
C THR A 19 -8.79 -3.93 3.36
N ARG A 20 -9.76 -3.83 4.28
CA ARG A 20 -9.59 -3.14 5.57
C ARG A 20 -8.45 -3.75 6.40
N PHE A 21 -8.27 -5.07 6.34
CA PHE A 21 -7.20 -5.79 7.05
C PHE A 21 -5.83 -5.52 6.45
N GLU A 22 -5.73 -5.56 5.11
CA GLU A 22 -4.49 -5.19 4.40
C GLU A 22 -4.11 -3.73 4.69
N LYS A 23 -5.08 -2.81 4.65
CA LYS A 23 -4.89 -1.39 5.01
C LYS A 23 -4.33 -1.27 6.43
N ALA A 24 -5.00 -1.87 7.42
CA ALA A 24 -4.56 -1.81 8.81
C ALA A 24 -3.13 -2.34 8.99
N ARG A 25 -2.78 -3.43 8.30
CA ARG A 25 -1.44 -4.02 8.39
C ARG A 25 -0.37 -3.17 7.73
N VAL A 26 -0.65 -2.59 6.58
CA VAL A 26 0.28 -1.66 5.89
C VAL A 26 0.52 -0.42 6.74
N VAL A 27 -0.54 0.20 7.27
CA VAL A 27 -0.45 1.37 8.14
C VAL A 27 0.32 1.03 9.42
N GLY A 28 0.00 -0.07 10.09
CA GLY A 28 0.69 -0.48 11.31
C GLY A 28 2.18 -0.75 11.10
N ALA A 29 2.53 -1.47 10.04
CA ALA A 29 3.93 -1.73 9.70
C ALA A 29 4.67 -0.43 9.35
N ARG A 30 4.03 0.48 8.62
CA ARG A 30 4.65 1.76 8.25
C ARG A 30 4.80 2.70 9.43
N ALA A 31 3.79 2.79 10.28
CA ALA A 31 3.85 3.57 11.52
C ALA A 31 5.00 3.08 12.43
N LEU A 32 5.20 1.76 12.54
CA LEU A 32 6.33 1.19 13.27
C LEU A 32 7.67 1.63 12.68
N GLN A 33 7.83 1.60 11.35
CA GLN A 33 9.05 2.07 10.70
C GLN A 33 9.33 3.53 11.03
N ILE A 34 8.32 4.40 10.97
CA ILE A 34 8.45 5.83 11.30
C ILE A 34 8.83 6.01 12.77
N SER A 35 8.21 5.27 13.69
CA SER A 35 8.57 5.29 15.11
C SER A 35 10.02 4.85 15.36
N MET A 36 10.58 4.00 14.50
CA MET A 36 11.98 3.57 14.53
C MET A 36 12.95 4.54 13.81
N GLY A 37 12.46 5.71 13.38
CA GLY A 37 13.28 6.72 12.71
C GLY A 37 13.46 6.53 11.20
N ALA A 38 12.63 5.70 10.55
CA ALA A 38 12.65 5.60 9.10
C ALA A 38 12.22 6.93 8.45
N PRO A 39 12.82 7.29 7.30
CA PRO A 39 12.50 8.54 6.62
C PRO A 39 11.06 8.54 6.11
N VAL A 40 10.41 9.70 6.25
CA VAL A 40 9.07 9.98 5.70
C VAL A 40 9.21 10.39 4.24
N LEU A 41 8.34 9.87 3.37
CA LEU A 41 8.39 10.04 1.91
C LEU A 41 7.58 11.25 1.41
N ILE A 42 6.85 11.91 2.30
CA ILE A 42 6.01 13.08 2.00
C ILE A 42 6.43 14.26 2.86
N ASP A 43 6.29 15.46 2.30
CA ASP A 43 6.59 16.70 3.01
C ASP A 43 5.39 17.09 3.87
N LEU A 44 5.50 16.84 5.18
CA LEU A 44 4.48 17.10 6.18
C LEU A 44 5.11 17.75 7.40
N ASP A 45 4.39 18.67 8.05
CA ASP A 45 4.72 19.10 9.41
C ASP A 45 4.69 17.90 10.38
N GLN A 46 5.85 17.31 10.65
CA GLN A 46 6.00 16.11 11.48
C GLN A 46 5.80 16.40 12.97
N THR A 47 5.99 17.65 13.41
CA THR A 47 5.93 18.06 14.83
C THR A 47 4.55 17.95 15.45
N LYS A 48 3.48 17.86 14.65
CA LYS A 48 2.08 17.83 15.13
C LYS A 48 1.37 16.51 14.85
N ARG A 49 2.05 15.51 14.29
CA ARG A 49 1.42 14.28 13.77
C ARG A 49 1.99 13.04 14.43
N THR A 50 1.12 12.07 14.71
CA THR A 50 1.57 10.76 15.20
C THR A 50 2.16 9.94 14.04
N PRO A 51 3.01 8.93 14.32
CA PRO A 51 3.51 8.02 13.29
C PRO A 51 2.41 7.34 12.47
N ILE A 52 1.24 7.11 13.08
CA ILE A 52 0.06 6.54 12.42
C ILE A 52 -0.52 7.54 11.41
N ASP A 53 -0.65 8.82 11.78
CA ASP A 53 -1.15 9.86 10.88
C ASP A 53 -0.25 10.04 9.66
N ILE A 54 1.07 9.98 9.87
CA ILE A 54 2.07 10.07 8.80
C ILE A 54 1.95 8.84 7.88
N ALA A 55 1.86 7.63 8.44
CA ALA A 55 1.70 6.40 7.66
C ALA A 55 0.40 6.39 6.84
N LEU A 56 -0.69 6.92 7.39
CA LEU A 56 -1.96 7.09 6.67
C LEU A 56 -1.82 8.06 5.51
N ALA A 57 -1.19 9.21 5.73
CA ALA A 57 -0.97 10.20 4.68
C ALA A 57 -0.08 9.67 3.54
N GLU A 58 0.98 8.90 3.86
CA GLU A 58 1.82 8.26 2.84
C GLU A 58 1.07 7.18 2.05
N LEU A 59 0.20 6.43 2.73
CA LEU A 59 -0.65 5.43 2.09
C LEU A 59 -1.64 6.09 1.12
N GLU A 60 -2.26 7.20 1.54
CA GLU A 60 -3.20 7.98 0.71
C GLU A 60 -2.50 8.64 -0.48
N ALA A 61 -1.27 9.13 -0.29
CA ALA A 61 -0.45 9.64 -1.38
C ALA A 61 0.01 8.54 -2.36
N GLY A 62 -0.10 7.26 -1.98
CA GLY A 62 0.29 6.11 -2.82
C GLY A 62 1.79 6.04 -3.08
N VAL A 63 2.61 6.60 -2.19
CA VAL A 63 4.08 6.68 -2.33
C VAL A 63 4.81 5.47 -1.73
N LEU A 64 4.12 4.65 -0.93
CA LEU A 64 4.73 3.51 -0.25
C LEU A 64 5.14 2.41 -1.25
N PRO A 65 6.43 2.02 -1.31
CA PRO A 65 6.92 0.97 -2.21
C PRO A 65 6.66 -0.43 -1.63
N ILE A 66 5.39 -0.75 -1.34
CA ILE A 66 4.96 -2.00 -0.72
C ILE A 66 4.17 -2.85 -1.72
N SER A 67 4.31 -4.17 -1.65
CA SER A 67 3.49 -5.13 -2.37
C SER A 67 2.77 -6.07 -1.40
N ILE A 68 1.57 -6.50 -1.76
CA ILE A 68 0.76 -7.41 -0.95
C ILE A 68 0.80 -8.79 -1.59
N MET A 69 1.21 -9.79 -0.82
CA MET A 69 1.13 -11.19 -1.23
C MET A 69 -0.18 -11.79 -0.71
N ARG A 70 -1.10 -12.09 -1.61
CA ARG A 70 -2.32 -12.85 -1.28
C ARG A 70 -2.06 -14.33 -1.51
N ARG A 71 -2.39 -15.16 -0.52
CA ARG A 71 -2.25 -16.62 -0.59
C ARG A 71 -3.61 -17.29 -0.47
N LEU A 72 -3.86 -18.28 -1.31
CA LEU A 72 -5.04 -19.13 -1.24
C LEU A 72 -4.73 -20.40 -0.40
N PRO A 73 -5.77 -21.11 0.09
CA PRO A 73 -5.59 -22.34 0.86
C PRO A 73 -4.90 -23.48 0.08
N ASP A 74 -4.96 -23.43 -1.26
CA ASP A 74 -4.30 -24.37 -2.17
C ASP A 74 -2.77 -24.12 -2.31
N GLY A 75 -2.25 -23.08 -1.65
CA GLY A 75 -0.83 -22.69 -1.68
C GLY A 75 -0.48 -21.74 -2.82
N THR A 76 -1.40 -21.44 -3.74
CA THR A 76 -1.15 -20.45 -4.80
C THR A 76 -1.07 -19.04 -4.21
N SER A 77 -0.22 -18.20 -4.81
CA SER A 77 0.05 -16.85 -4.30
C SER A 77 0.18 -15.84 -5.43
N GLN A 78 -0.31 -14.63 -5.21
CA GLN A 78 -0.13 -13.51 -6.13
C GLN A 78 0.47 -12.31 -5.37
N ILE A 79 1.53 -11.74 -5.93
CA ILE A 79 2.13 -10.49 -5.44
C ILE A 79 1.50 -9.34 -6.21
N ILE A 80 0.84 -8.44 -5.49
CA ILE A 80 0.08 -7.32 -6.04
C ILE A 80 0.72 -6.02 -5.52
N PRO A 81 1.31 -5.18 -6.39
CA PRO A 81 1.79 -3.87 -6.01
C PRO A 81 0.67 -3.01 -5.42
N LEU A 82 0.93 -2.32 -4.31
CA LEU A 82 -0.07 -1.51 -3.61
C LEU A 82 -0.68 -0.44 -4.53
N LYS A 83 0.12 0.12 -5.44
CA LYS A 83 -0.31 1.10 -6.46
C LYS A 83 -1.48 0.63 -7.34
N LEU A 84 -1.69 -0.68 -7.50
CA LEU A 84 -2.77 -1.24 -8.32
C LEU A 84 -4.10 -1.38 -7.56
N ILE A 85 -4.06 -1.43 -6.22
CA ILE A 85 -5.21 -1.75 -5.35
C ILE A 85 -5.53 -0.66 -4.33
N ALA A 86 -4.62 0.30 -4.13
CA ALA A 86 -4.87 1.50 -3.37
C ALA A 86 -5.85 2.36 -4.18
N ASP A 87 -7.13 2.24 -3.82
CA ASP A 87 -8.23 2.97 -4.41
C ASP A 87 -7.99 4.48 -4.23
N LYS A 88 -7.96 5.27 -5.29
CA LYS A 88 -7.70 6.72 -5.17
C LYS A 88 -8.96 7.53 -4.86
N GLU A 89 -10.12 6.90 -4.90
CA GLU A 89 -11.41 7.58 -4.78
C GLU A 89 -12.20 7.04 -3.58
N LYS A 90 -12.77 7.97 -2.79
CA LYS A 90 -13.73 7.78 -1.66
C LYS A 90 -13.16 7.63 -0.24
N TRP A 91 -12.46 8.67 0.22
CA TRP A 91 -12.41 9.00 1.66
C TRP A 91 -13.17 10.29 2.01
N ARG A 92 -13.87 10.89 1.04
CA ARG A 92 -14.63 12.15 1.17
C ARG A 92 -16.11 11.98 0.83
N SER A 93 -16.78 11.04 1.47
CA SER A 93 -18.26 10.99 1.49
C SER A 93 -18.72 10.91 2.93
#